data_AF-A0A523BTW1-F1
#
_entry.id   AF-A0A523BTW1-F1
#
_cell.length_a   1.000
_cell.length_b   1.000
_cell.length_c   1.000
_cell.angle_alpha   90.00
_cell.angle_beta   90.00
_cell.angle_gamma   90.00
#
_symmetry.space_group_name_H-M   'P 1'
#
loop_
_entity.id
_entity.type
_entity.pdbx_description
1 polymer ?
#
loop_
_entity_poly.entity_id
_entity_poly.type
_entity_poly.pdbx_seq_one_letter_code
_entity_poly.pdbx_strand_id
1 'polypeptide(L)'
;MNTFALVIGFALLVLSLIYVSLPFRNAEPVQKSSRAALKRPGASKQALEESHQKAILALRDLDFDYRAGKVSDDDYSGLRANLLAQAATSYQRLDEMSDAKLESLIQARRKLRPAENADPQANPAPASEFRCENCQAPLVEGANFCMKCGTMVKKEFCPHCGKPVGAGDSFCPACGLSLASSPLPNKK
;
A
#
# COMPACT_ATOMS: atom_id res chain seq x y z
N MET A 1 17.38 -34.09 -65.91
CA MET A 1 17.24 -33.80 -64.47
C MET A 1 18.08 -32.58 -64.13
N ASN A 2 17.46 -31.52 -63.61
CA ASN A 2 18.16 -30.27 -63.28
C ASN A 2 18.95 -30.44 -61.99
N THR A 3 20.18 -30.96 -62.12
CA THR A 3 21.14 -31.12 -61.04
C THR A 3 21.35 -29.82 -60.25
N PHE A 4 21.30 -28.67 -60.92
CA PHE A 4 21.35 -27.34 -60.27
C PHE A 4 20.23 -27.08 -59.26
N ALA A 5 19.00 -27.51 -59.55
CA ALA A 5 17.87 -27.32 -58.64
C ALA A 5 18.04 -28.16 -57.35
N LEU A 6 18.59 -29.37 -57.47
CA LEU A 6 18.89 -30.24 -56.33
C LEU A 6 20.00 -29.67 -55.44
N VAL A 7 21.05 -29.11 -56.04
CA VAL A 7 22.17 -28.50 -55.29
C VAL A 7 21.70 -27.28 -54.51
N ILE A 8 20.88 -26.41 -55.12
CA ILE A 8 20.32 -25.23 -54.44
C ILE A 8 19.39 -25.64 -53.29
N GLY A 9 18.52 -26.63 -53.51
CA GLY A 9 17.62 -27.13 -52.48
C GLY A 9 18.38 -27.71 -51.27
N PHE A 10 19.44 -28.50 -51.53
CA PHE A 10 20.27 -29.06 -50.47
C PHE A 10 21.03 -27.97 -49.69
N ALA A 11 21.57 -26.96 -50.38
CA ALA A 11 22.26 -25.84 -49.75
C ALA A 11 21.33 -25.04 -48.81
N LEU A 12 20.10 -24.77 -49.23
CA LEU A 12 19.11 -24.06 -48.39
C LEU A 12 18.68 -24.89 -47.18
N LEU A 13 18.53 -26.21 -47.34
CA LEU A 13 18.21 -27.13 -46.26
C LEU A 13 19.33 -27.16 -45.22
N VAL A 14 20.58 -27.27 -45.66
CA VAL A 14 21.74 -27.25 -44.76
C VAL A 14 21.86 -25.90 -44.05
N LEU A 15 21.65 -24.78 -44.75
CA LEU A 15 21.69 -23.44 -44.16
C LEU A 15 20.61 -23.27 -43.08
N SER A 16 19.39 -23.75 -43.32
CA SER A 16 18.29 -23.67 -42.34
C SER A 16 18.58 -24.54 -41.11
N LEU A 17 19.11 -25.76 -41.30
CA LEU A 17 19.53 -26.63 -40.21
C LEU A 17 20.65 -25.99 -39.38
N ILE A 18 21.62 -25.33 -40.01
CA ILE A 18 22.68 -24.59 -39.31
C ILE A 18 22.06 -23.44 -38.51
N TYR A 19 21.16 -22.65 -39.11
CA TYR A 19 20.50 -21.53 -38.44
C TYR A 19 19.70 -21.98 -37.20
N VAL A 20 18.99 -23.10 -37.31
CA VAL A 20 18.22 -23.70 -36.20
C VAL A 20 19.12 -24.38 -35.15
N SER A 21 20.28 -24.91 -35.55
CA SER A 21 21.22 -25.58 -34.63
C SER A 21 22.22 -24.62 -33.97
N LEU A 22 22.42 -23.42 -34.50
CA LEU A 22 23.21 -22.35 -33.87
C LEU A 22 22.73 -21.97 -32.45
N PRO A 23 21.43 -21.76 -32.14
CA PRO A 23 20.99 -21.50 -30.78
C PRO A 23 21.24 -22.68 -29.84
N PHE A 24 21.25 -23.91 -30.35
CA PHE A 24 21.47 -25.11 -29.55
C PHE A 24 22.95 -25.40 -29.27
N ARG A 25 23.86 -24.98 -30.16
CA ARG A 25 25.32 -25.12 -29.97
C ARG A 25 25.93 -23.95 -29.20
N ASN A 26 25.31 -22.77 -29.29
CA ASN A 26 25.67 -21.59 -28.50
C ASN A 26 24.87 -21.46 -27.21
N ALA A 27 24.07 -22.48 -26.86
CA ALA A 27 23.56 -22.65 -25.52
C ALA A 27 24.75 -22.99 -24.60
N GLU A 28 25.50 -21.98 -24.19
CA GLU A 28 26.33 -22.09 -23.00
C GLU A 28 25.45 -22.67 -21.88
N PRO A 29 25.92 -23.66 -21.11
CA PRO A 29 25.12 -24.29 -20.09
C PRO A 29 24.62 -23.22 -19.12
N VAL A 30 23.30 -23.04 -19.10
CA VAL A 30 22.51 -22.18 -18.20
C VAL A 30 22.77 -22.46 -16.71
N GLN A 31 23.68 -23.37 -16.36
CA GLN A 31 24.13 -23.68 -15.00
C GLN A 31 25.08 -22.66 -14.36
N LYS A 32 25.75 -21.77 -15.12
CA LYS A 32 26.57 -20.70 -14.49
C LYS A 32 25.77 -19.44 -14.14
N SER A 33 24.60 -19.23 -14.74
CA SER A 33 23.70 -18.14 -14.30
C SER A 33 23.08 -18.43 -12.93
N SER A 34 23.07 -19.69 -12.48
CA SER A 34 22.56 -20.08 -11.15
C SER A 34 23.43 -19.53 -10.01
N ARG A 35 24.75 -19.38 -10.20
CA ARG A 35 25.63 -18.75 -9.18
C ARG A 35 25.57 -17.22 -9.20
N ALA A 36 25.24 -16.60 -10.34
CA ALA A 36 25.01 -15.15 -10.42
C ALA A 36 23.58 -14.76 -9.99
N ALA A 37 22.59 -15.65 -10.18
CA ALA A 37 21.20 -15.47 -9.75
C ALA A 37 21.03 -15.57 -8.24
N LEU A 38 21.89 -16.31 -7.53
CA LEU A 38 21.94 -16.33 -6.05
C LEU A 38 22.33 -14.97 -5.43
N LYS A 39 22.77 -13.98 -6.23
CA LYS A 39 23.17 -12.64 -5.75
C LYS A 39 22.17 -11.55 -6.11
N ARG A 40 20.95 -11.90 -6.53
CA ARG A 40 19.85 -10.93 -6.64
C ARG A 40 19.03 -10.96 -5.35
N PRO A 41 18.93 -9.85 -4.59
CA PRO A 41 18.08 -9.78 -3.40
C PRO A 41 16.58 -10.01 -3.68
N GLY A 42 16.17 -10.06 -4.96
CA GLY A 42 14.82 -10.44 -5.39
C GLY A 42 14.65 -11.90 -5.82
N ALA A 43 15.73 -12.67 -6.03
CA ALA A 43 15.61 -14.06 -6.50
C ALA A 43 15.00 -14.98 -5.43
N SER A 44 15.26 -14.71 -4.14
CA SER A 44 14.63 -15.43 -3.03
C SER A 44 13.13 -15.15 -2.95
N LYS A 45 12.71 -13.88 -3.09
CA LYS A 45 11.29 -13.50 -3.07
C LYS A 45 10.54 -14.07 -4.28
N GLN A 46 11.12 -13.95 -5.48
CA GLN A 46 10.52 -14.48 -6.71
C GLN A 46 10.36 -16.00 -6.68
N ALA A 47 11.35 -16.74 -6.17
CA ALA A 47 11.24 -18.19 -6.02
C ALA A 47 10.10 -18.59 -5.06
N LEU A 48 9.87 -17.79 -4.03
CA LEU A 48 8.81 -18.01 -3.05
C LEU A 48 7.41 -17.70 -3.63
N GLU A 49 7.29 -16.60 -4.39
CA GLU A 49 6.09 -16.26 -5.16
C GLU A 49 5.76 -17.36 -6.19
N GLU A 50 6.77 -17.89 -6.88
CA GLU A 50 6.62 -18.99 -7.82
C GLU A 50 6.16 -20.28 -7.12
N SER A 51 6.75 -20.61 -5.98
CA SER A 51 6.32 -21.76 -5.16
C SER A 51 4.86 -21.64 -4.71
N HIS A 52 4.46 -20.44 -4.23
CA HIS A 52 3.08 -20.17 -3.85
C HIS A 52 2.13 -20.35 -5.04
N GLN A 53 2.45 -19.76 -6.19
CA GLN A 53 1.63 -19.87 -7.40
C GLN A 53 1.46 -21.32 -7.86
N LYS A 54 2.54 -22.12 -7.80
CA LYS A 54 2.48 -23.56 -8.10
C LYS A 54 1.55 -24.32 -7.15
N ALA A 55 1.60 -24.03 -5.85
CA ALA A 55 0.72 -24.67 -4.87
C ALA A 55 -0.75 -24.33 -5.09
N ILE A 56 -1.07 -23.07 -5.43
CA ILE A 56 -2.45 -22.64 -5.74
C ILE A 56 -2.97 -23.30 -7.02
N LEU A 57 -2.14 -23.40 -8.06
CA LEU A 57 -2.51 -24.11 -9.28
C LEU A 57 -2.75 -25.60 -9.02
N ALA A 58 -1.87 -26.25 -8.26
CA ALA A 58 -2.03 -27.65 -7.87
C ALA A 58 -3.31 -27.89 -7.06
N LEU A 59 -3.67 -26.96 -6.15
CA LEU A 59 -4.95 -27.03 -5.43
C LEU A 59 -6.14 -26.95 -6.38
N ARG A 60 -6.10 -26.02 -7.34
CA ARG A 60 -7.18 -25.85 -8.31
C ARG A 60 -7.34 -27.08 -9.20
N ASP A 61 -6.23 -27.67 -9.63
CA ASP A 61 -6.23 -28.87 -10.47
C ASP A 61 -6.73 -30.09 -9.66
N LEU A 62 -6.31 -30.23 -8.40
CA LEU A 62 -6.83 -31.26 -7.49
C LEU A 62 -8.34 -31.13 -7.25
N ASP A 63 -8.83 -29.91 -6.97
CA ASP A 63 -10.26 -29.63 -6.79
C ASP A 63 -11.06 -29.98 -8.07
N PHE A 64 -10.48 -29.75 -9.25
CA PHE A 64 -11.08 -30.13 -10.53
C PHE A 64 -11.14 -31.66 -10.69
N ASP A 65 -10.04 -32.36 -10.41
CA ASP A 65 -9.97 -33.81 -10.56
C ASP A 65 -10.89 -34.55 -9.57
N TYR A 66 -11.03 -34.04 -8.33
CA TYR A 66 -12.01 -34.54 -7.38
C TYR A 66 -13.44 -34.36 -7.88
N ARG A 67 -13.79 -33.14 -8.35
CA ARG A 67 -15.12 -32.87 -8.93
C ARG A 67 -15.42 -33.70 -10.17
N ALA A 68 -14.38 -34.06 -10.93
CA ALA A 68 -14.49 -34.95 -12.08
C ALA A 68 -14.59 -36.43 -11.69
N GLY A 69 -14.53 -36.77 -10.39
CA GLY A 69 -14.60 -38.14 -9.88
C GLY A 69 -13.34 -38.96 -10.12
N LYS A 70 -12.20 -38.33 -10.45
CA LYS A 70 -10.92 -39.02 -10.69
C LYS A 70 -10.16 -39.36 -9.42
N VAL A 71 -10.50 -38.70 -8.30
CA VAL A 71 -9.83 -38.82 -7.01
C VAL A 71 -10.86 -39.19 -5.95
N SER A 72 -10.52 -40.12 -5.06
CA SER A 72 -11.38 -40.53 -3.94
C SER A 72 -11.47 -39.44 -2.88
N ASP A 73 -12.51 -39.48 -2.03
CA ASP A 73 -12.69 -38.50 -0.94
C ASP A 73 -11.56 -38.60 0.10
N ASP A 74 -11.15 -39.82 0.44
CA ASP A 74 -10.06 -40.09 1.37
C ASP A 74 -8.74 -39.50 0.86
N ASP A 75 -8.39 -39.73 -0.41
CA ASP A 75 -7.15 -39.22 -1.00
C ASP A 75 -7.17 -37.68 -1.16
N TYR A 76 -8.33 -37.14 -1.57
CA TYR A 76 -8.51 -35.71 -1.76
C TYR A 76 -8.27 -34.92 -0.48
N SER A 77 -8.83 -35.37 0.65
CA SER A 77 -8.71 -34.67 1.93
C SER A 77 -7.24 -34.52 2.37
N GLY A 78 -6.46 -35.59 2.25
CA GLY A 78 -5.04 -35.60 2.60
C GLY A 78 -4.18 -34.77 1.65
N LEU A 79 -4.38 -34.91 0.34
CA LEU A 79 -3.63 -34.14 -0.66
C LEU A 79 -3.92 -32.65 -0.55
N ARG A 80 -5.19 -32.27 -0.36
CA ARG A 80 -5.60 -30.88 -0.21
C ARG A 80 -5.03 -30.24 1.04
N ALA A 81 -5.04 -30.93 2.17
CA ALA A 81 -4.44 -30.44 3.41
C ALA A 81 -2.93 -30.16 3.23
N ASN A 82 -2.21 -31.07 2.56
CA ASN A 82 -0.78 -30.90 2.29
C ASN A 82 -0.49 -29.71 1.37
N LEU A 83 -1.26 -29.53 0.29
CA LEU A 83 -1.07 -28.40 -0.63
C LEU A 83 -1.43 -27.06 0.01
N LEU A 84 -2.46 -27.02 0.86
CA LEU A 84 -2.80 -25.82 1.65
C LEU A 84 -1.68 -25.45 2.62
N ALA A 85 -1.10 -26.44 3.31
CA ALA A 85 0.04 -26.22 4.19
C ALA A 85 1.24 -25.67 3.41
N GLN A 86 1.55 -26.22 2.23
CA GLN A 86 2.61 -25.70 1.37
C GLN A 86 2.36 -24.24 0.95
N ALA A 87 1.15 -23.93 0.47
CA ALA A 87 0.79 -22.56 0.10
C ALA A 87 0.92 -21.58 1.29
N ALA A 88 0.44 -21.96 2.47
CA ALA A 88 0.51 -21.15 3.68
C ALA A 88 1.97 -20.86 4.08
N THR A 89 2.86 -21.85 4.03
CA THR A 89 4.28 -21.65 4.40
C THR A 89 5.00 -20.69 3.46
N SER A 90 4.74 -20.76 2.14
CA SER A 90 5.33 -19.84 1.17
C SER A 90 4.79 -18.42 1.36
N TYR A 91 3.51 -18.27 1.69
CA TYR A 91 2.89 -16.98 1.97
C TYR A 91 3.44 -16.34 3.25
N GLN A 92 3.56 -17.09 4.35
CA GLN A 92 4.10 -16.60 5.62
C GLN A 92 5.50 -16.00 5.46
N ARG A 93 6.38 -16.69 4.73
CA ARG A 93 7.73 -16.19 4.46
C ARG A 93 7.74 -14.94 3.58
N LEU A 94 6.78 -14.80 2.66
CA LEU A 94 6.64 -13.57 1.86
C LEU A 94 6.21 -12.39 2.73
N ASP A 95 5.30 -12.65 3.66
CA ASP A 95 4.77 -11.65 4.60
C ASP A 95 5.89 -11.15 5.55
N GLU A 96 6.68 -12.07 6.10
CA GLU A 96 7.87 -11.75 6.91
C GLU A 96 8.87 -10.88 6.14
N MET A 97 9.10 -11.18 4.85
CA MET A 97 9.98 -10.38 4.00
C MET A 97 9.40 -8.99 3.71
N SER A 98 8.08 -8.86 3.52
CA SER A 98 7.45 -7.55 3.35
C SER A 98 7.48 -6.72 4.62
N ASP A 99 7.25 -7.33 5.79
CA ASP A 99 7.30 -6.66 7.08
C ASP A 99 8.71 -6.17 7.40
N ALA A 100 9.73 -7.03 7.19
CA ALA A 100 11.11 -6.64 7.35
C ALA A 100 11.50 -5.47 6.42
N LYS A 101 11.00 -5.48 5.17
CA LYS A 101 11.21 -4.39 4.23
C LYS A 101 10.49 -3.12 4.69
N LEU A 102 9.25 -3.21 5.14
CA LEU A 102 8.46 -2.08 5.64
C LEU A 102 9.16 -1.43 6.85
N GLU A 103 9.60 -2.23 7.81
CA GLU A 103 10.33 -1.76 8.99
C GLU A 103 11.63 -1.05 8.58
N SER A 104 12.38 -1.60 7.62
CA SER A 104 13.59 -0.94 7.10
C SER A 104 13.30 0.42 6.45
N LEU A 105 12.17 0.56 5.74
CA LEU A 105 11.74 1.81 5.12
C LEU A 105 11.29 2.82 6.18
N ILE A 106 10.58 2.38 7.22
CA ILE A 106 10.19 3.21 8.36
C ILE A 106 11.43 3.74 9.06
N GLN A 107 12.41 2.88 9.35
CA GLN A 107 13.67 3.28 9.99
C GLN A 107 14.49 4.23 9.11
N ALA A 108 14.57 3.98 7.81
CA ALA A 108 15.23 4.90 6.87
C ALA A 108 14.56 6.27 6.87
N ARG A 109 13.22 6.31 6.86
CA ARG A 109 12.45 7.56 6.97
C ARG A 109 12.66 8.26 8.31
N ARG A 110 12.72 7.53 9.44
CA ARG A 110 13.03 8.10 10.76
C ARG A 110 14.43 8.71 10.82
N LYS A 111 15.44 8.09 10.19
CA LYS A 111 16.81 8.64 10.11
C LYS A 111 16.88 9.90 9.26
N LEU A 112 16.15 9.93 8.15
CA LEU A 112 16.07 11.08 7.24
C LEU A 112 15.24 12.24 7.80
N ARG A 113 14.42 11.96 8.82
CA ARG A 113 13.68 12.98 9.57
C ARG A 113 14.31 13.10 10.96
N PRO A 114 15.44 13.83 11.12
CA PRO A 114 15.94 14.16 12.44
C PRO A 114 14.80 14.72 13.30
N ALA A 115 14.86 14.48 14.61
CA ALA A 115 13.86 14.90 15.59
C ALA A 115 13.52 16.41 15.57
N GLU A 116 14.20 17.21 14.74
CA GLU A 116 13.85 18.59 14.42
C GLU A 116 12.49 18.74 13.70
N ASN A 117 11.97 17.66 13.08
CA ASN A 117 10.60 17.60 12.52
C ASN A 117 9.74 16.49 13.16
N ALA A 118 10.15 16.00 14.34
CA ALA A 118 9.20 15.40 15.28
C ALA A 118 8.66 16.55 16.10
N ASP A 119 7.77 17.33 15.51
CA ASP A 119 7.26 18.56 16.09
C ASP A 119 6.77 18.32 17.54
N PRO A 120 7.51 18.75 18.57
CA PRO A 120 7.00 18.77 19.94
C PRO A 120 5.90 19.83 20.06
N GLN A 121 5.79 20.71 19.06
CA GLN A 121 4.70 21.61 18.80
C GLN A 121 3.76 21.02 17.72
N ALA A 122 2.98 20.00 18.09
CA ALA A 122 1.57 20.11 17.72
C ALA A 122 1.13 21.50 18.23
N ASN A 123 1.03 22.48 17.31
CA ASN A 123 0.96 23.92 17.55
C ASN A 123 0.66 24.27 19.03
N PRO A 124 1.56 24.94 19.78
CA PRO A 124 1.07 25.78 20.85
C PRO A 124 0.27 26.83 20.11
N ALA A 125 -1.05 26.60 20.02
CA ALA A 125 -1.98 27.64 19.70
C ALA A 125 -1.54 28.86 20.49
N PRO A 126 -1.50 30.06 19.89
CA PRO A 126 -1.21 31.27 20.65
C PRO A 126 -2.08 31.19 21.90
N ALA A 127 -1.46 31.29 23.07
CA ALA A 127 -2.15 31.15 24.34
C ALA A 127 -3.23 32.21 24.38
N SER A 128 -4.44 31.87 23.96
CA SER A 128 -5.55 32.81 23.97
C SER A 128 -5.94 32.99 25.43
N GLU A 129 -6.37 34.19 25.80
CA GLU A 129 -6.92 34.44 27.13
C GLU A 129 -8.19 33.63 27.38
N PHE A 130 -8.82 33.09 26.33
CA PHE A 130 -10.06 32.34 26.43
C PHE A 130 -9.82 30.93 26.94
N ARG A 131 -10.46 30.60 28.07
CA ARG A 131 -10.44 29.26 28.66
C ARG A 131 -11.81 28.60 28.55
N CYS A 132 -11.81 27.29 28.39
CA CYS A 132 -13.03 26.50 28.39
C CYS A 132 -13.74 26.60 29.77
N GLU A 133 -15.01 27.00 29.80
CA GLU A 133 -15.81 27.06 31.03
C GLU A 133 -15.92 25.70 31.75
N ASN A 134 -15.85 24.59 31.01
CA ASN A 134 -16.01 23.25 31.57
C ASN A 134 -14.70 22.64 32.10
N CYS A 135 -13.57 22.80 31.40
CA CYS A 135 -12.30 22.13 31.78
C CYS A 135 -11.10 23.08 31.95
N GLN A 136 -11.32 24.39 31.78
CA GLN A 136 -10.33 25.46 31.95
C GLN A 136 -9.09 25.38 31.03
N ALA A 137 -9.14 24.51 30.01
CA ALA A 137 -8.12 24.44 28.97
C ALA A 137 -8.10 25.73 28.13
N PRO A 138 -6.92 26.19 27.69
CA PRO A 138 -6.84 27.28 26.72
C PRO A 138 -7.58 26.89 25.44
N LEU A 139 -8.41 27.80 24.93
CA LEU A 139 -9.12 27.64 23.66
C LEU A 139 -8.29 28.28 22.54
N VAL A 140 -8.54 27.86 21.31
CA VAL A 140 -8.03 28.56 20.12
C VAL A 140 -9.06 29.60 19.71
N GLU A 141 -8.64 30.78 19.27
CA GLU A 141 -9.56 31.78 18.73
C GLU A 141 -10.42 31.17 17.62
N GLY A 142 -11.75 31.36 17.71
CA GLY A 142 -12.72 30.80 16.76
C GLY A 142 -13.11 29.32 16.96
N ALA A 143 -12.52 28.61 17.94
CA ALA A 143 -12.83 27.20 18.21
C ALA A 143 -14.33 26.96 18.47
N ASN A 144 -14.91 25.97 17.79
CA ASN A 144 -16.31 25.54 18.01
C ASN A 144 -16.44 24.61 19.23
N PHE A 145 -15.40 23.85 19.51
CA PHE A 145 -15.35 22.83 20.56
C PHE A 145 -14.00 22.90 21.28
N CYS A 146 -14.00 22.61 22.58
CA CYS A 146 -12.77 22.45 23.33
C CYS A 146 -12.05 21.16 22.89
N MET A 147 -10.81 21.28 22.40
CA MET A 147 -9.99 20.11 22.01
C MET A 147 -9.61 19.21 23.21
N LYS A 148 -9.75 19.70 24.46
CA LYS A 148 -9.42 18.93 25.67
C LYS A 148 -10.61 18.13 26.22
N CYS A 149 -11.81 18.71 26.28
CA CYS A 149 -12.98 18.07 26.90
C CYS A 149 -14.18 17.87 25.96
N GLY A 150 -14.10 18.33 24.71
CA GLY A 150 -15.17 18.19 23.72
C GLY A 150 -16.37 19.11 23.90
N THR A 151 -16.41 19.95 24.94
CA THR A 151 -17.54 20.86 25.19
C THR A 151 -17.60 21.96 24.13
N MET A 152 -18.79 22.25 23.62
CA MET A 152 -19.04 23.37 22.70
C MET A 152 -18.70 24.70 23.37
N VAL A 153 -17.98 25.55 22.66
CA VAL A 153 -17.69 26.92 23.08
C VAL A 153 -18.91 27.78 22.71
N LYS A 154 -19.46 28.53 23.67
CA LYS A 154 -20.59 29.44 23.40
C LYS A 154 -20.13 30.55 22.45
N LYS A 155 -20.73 30.60 21.25
CA LYS A 155 -20.53 31.67 20.26
C LYS A 155 -21.64 32.71 20.41
N GLU A 156 -21.30 33.96 20.10
CA GLU A 156 -22.32 34.99 19.91
C GLU A 156 -23.03 34.78 18.57
N PHE A 157 -24.23 35.33 18.40
CA PHE A 157 -25.03 35.18 17.19
C PHE A 157 -25.19 36.53 16.49
N CYS A 158 -25.13 36.52 15.16
CA CYS A 158 -25.35 37.71 14.35
C CYS A 158 -26.77 38.24 14.58
N PRO A 159 -26.96 39.53 14.94
CA PRO A 159 -28.28 40.09 15.20
C PRO A 159 -29.15 40.20 13.93
N HIS A 160 -28.55 40.20 12.74
CA HIS A 160 -29.28 40.31 11.48
C HIS A 160 -29.76 38.96 10.92
N CYS A 161 -28.94 37.91 11.00
CA CYS A 161 -29.27 36.61 10.37
C CYS A 161 -29.34 35.43 11.35
N GLY A 162 -29.04 35.63 12.63
CA GLY A 162 -29.14 34.61 13.68
C GLY A 162 -28.09 33.49 13.61
N LYS A 163 -27.11 33.57 12.71
CA LYS A 163 -26.03 32.56 12.59
C LYS A 163 -24.88 32.87 13.55
N PRO A 164 -24.16 31.85 14.05
CA PRO A 164 -23.08 32.05 15.01
C PRO A 164 -21.93 32.85 14.39
N VAL A 165 -21.37 33.79 15.17
CA VAL A 165 -20.23 34.63 14.83
C VAL A 165 -19.14 34.43 15.90
N GLY A 166 -17.88 34.50 15.49
CA GLY A 166 -16.74 34.42 16.39
C GLY A 166 -16.59 35.72 17.19
N ALA A 167 -16.17 35.61 18.45
CA ALA A 167 -15.76 36.78 19.23
C ALA A 167 -14.52 37.39 18.56
N GLY A 168 -14.68 38.54 17.89
CA GLY A 168 -13.63 39.22 17.14
C GLY A 168 -13.85 39.29 15.62
N ASP A 169 -14.90 38.69 15.07
CA ASP A 169 -15.23 38.83 13.65
C ASP A 169 -15.65 40.28 13.35
N SER A 170 -14.97 40.96 12.43
CA SER A 170 -15.38 42.31 11.98
C SER A 170 -16.64 42.27 11.11
N PHE A 171 -16.95 41.12 10.49
CA PHE A 171 -18.10 40.90 9.63
C PHE A 171 -18.70 39.51 9.85
N CYS A 172 -20.01 39.38 9.74
CA CYS A 172 -20.68 38.09 9.77
C CYS A 172 -20.35 37.29 8.48
N PRO A 173 -19.73 36.10 8.57
CA PRO A 173 -19.36 35.31 7.39
C PRO A 173 -20.57 34.76 6.61
N ALA A 174 -21.77 34.84 7.19
CA ALA A 174 -22.97 34.27 6.58
C ALA A 174 -23.91 35.28 5.93
N CYS A 175 -23.89 36.55 6.34
CA CYS A 175 -24.72 37.60 5.75
C CYS A 175 -23.96 38.89 5.41
N GLY A 176 -22.66 38.98 5.72
CA GLY A 176 -21.82 40.13 5.40
C GLY A 176 -21.99 41.36 6.29
N LEU A 177 -22.83 41.30 7.33
CA LEU A 177 -23.05 42.42 8.24
C LEU A 177 -21.77 42.78 9.00
N SER A 178 -21.37 44.05 9.01
CA SER A 178 -20.27 44.53 9.86
C SER A 178 -20.64 44.48 11.34
N LEU A 179 -19.85 43.78 12.14
CA LEU A 179 -20.03 43.65 13.59
C LEU A 179 -19.25 44.73 14.37
N ALA A 180 -18.36 45.48 13.70
CA ALA A 180 -17.50 46.49 14.29
C ALA A 180 -18.20 47.79 14.78
N SER A 181 -19.52 47.95 14.60
CA SER A 181 -20.22 49.21 14.88
C SER A 181 -21.66 49.09 15.40
N SER A 182 -22.04 47.99 16.05
CA SER A 182 -23.32 47.94 16.77
C SER A 182 -23.11 47.80 18.29
N PRO A 183 -23.69 48.70 19.11
CA PRO A 183 -23.64 48.57 20.55
C PRO A 183 -24.37 47.29 20.96
N LEU A 184 -23.73 46.46 21.78
CA LEU A 184 -24.32 45.30 22.44
C LEU A 184 -25.70 45.67 23.01
N PRO A 185 -26.81 44.99 22.66
CA PRO A 185 -28.03 45.14 23.42
C PRO A 185 -27.82 44.56 24.82
N ASN A 186 -27.95 45.45 25.81
CA ASN A 186 -28.00 45.14 27.24
C ASN A 186 -28.87 43.90 27.51
N LYS A 187 -28.30 42.91 28.21
CA LYS A 187 -29.09 41.94 28.99
C LYS A 187 -29.66 42.66 30.22
N LYS A 188 -30.98 42.68 30.34
CA LYS A 188 -31.66 42.59 31.62
C LYS A 188 -32.27 41.20 31.72
#